data_AF-A0A7T1MIW0-F1
#
_entry.id   AF-A0A7T1MIW0-F1
#
_cell.length_a   1.000
_cell.length_b   1.000
_cell.length_c   1.000
_cell.angle_alpha   90.00
_cell.angle_beta   90.00
_cell.angle_gamma   90.00
#
_symmetry.space_group_name_H-M   'P 1'
#
loop_
_entity.id
_entity.type
_entity.pdbx_description
1 polymer ?
#
loop_
_entity_poly.entity_id
_entity_poly.type
_entity_poly.pdbx_seq_one_letter_code
_entity_poly.pdbx_strand_id
1 'polypeptide(L)'
;MHLTDRERQAISSRDTLTDQEKREKIKEWDLEVWTAFTPNVKAHEKNSNAYWCYCPHCKKGNGKTGIHNLTGLVYPHSNGDGLGFACKACGTKHPRVYEFLGKGSAAAEEYAWKRFEIDAVGKGWYCPHPQRWKEISELAGKRRAARYKADYERKRQENKVAYALREQEALKEAKPKSPSCQKGSCSVSKDEVARVRWSGFSGQAPSLTSEAGYRP
;
A
#
# COMPACT_ATOMS: atom_id res chain seq x y z
N MET A 1 4.65 12.58 -1.25
CA MET A 1 5.55 12.07 -2.30
C MET A 1 4.83 12.12 -3.63
N HIS A 2 5.41 12.77 -4.63
CA HIS A 2 4.89 12.74 -6.00
C HIS A 2 5.64 11.67 -6.80
N LEU A 3 4.89 10.87 -7.56
CA LEU A 3 5.45 9.95 -8.55
C LEU A 3 5.95 10.73 -9.76
N THR A 4 7.05 10.27 -10.35
CA THR A 4 7.50 10.76 -11.66
C THR A 4 6.53 10.32 -12.75
N ASP A 5 6.55 10.97 -13.90
CA ASP A 5 5.64 10.63 -15.01
C ASP A 5 5.87 9.19 -15.50
N ARG A 6 7.13 8.75 -15.53
CA ARG A 6 7.49 7.35 -15.83
C ARG A 6 6.86 6.37 -14.85
N GLU A 7 6.96 6.64 -13.54
CA GLU A 7 6.38 5.76 -12.52
C GLU A 7 4.85 5.74 -12.62
N ARG A 8 4.21 6.88 -12.90
CA ARG A 8 2.75 6.94 -13.13
C ARG A 8 2.36 6.11 -14.34
N GLN A 9 3.11 6.22 -15.43
CA GLN A 9 2.89 5.45 -16.65
C GLN A 9 3.05 3.95 -16.39
N ALA A 10 4.10 3.54 -15.68
CA ALA A 10 4.32 2.14 -15.28
C ALA A 10 3.15 1.53 -14.48
N ILE A 11 2.40 2.37 -13.76
CA ILE A 11 1.23 1.94 -12.99
C ILE A 11 -0.01 1.88 -13.89
N SER A 12 -0.20 2.86 -14.78
CA SER A 12 -1.41 2.99 -15.61
C SER A 12 -1.41 2.12 -16.86
N SER A 13 -0.24 1.86 -17.45
CA SER A 13 -0.07 1.14 -18.70
C SER A 13 0.86 -0.05 -18.50
N ARG A 14 0.41 -1.02 -17.69
CA ARG A 14 1.10 -2.29 -17.54
C ARG A 14 0.90 -3.12 -18.81
N ASP A 15 1.99 -3.46 -19.49
CA ASP A 15 1.93 -4.30 -20.68
C ASP A 15 1.48 -5.71 -20.31
N THR A 16 0.45 -6.22 -20.97
CA THR A 16 0.04 -7.63 -20.88
C THR A 16 0.90 -8.48 -21.81
N LEU A 17 2.18 -8.62 -21.47
CA LEU A 17 3.07 -9.58 -22.14
C LEU A 17 2.81 -10.99 -21.62
N THR A 18 3.09 -11.98 -22.46
CA THR A 18 3.17 -13.38 -22.05
C THR A 18 4.38 -13.60 -21.13
N ASP A 19 4.33 -14.64 -20.30
CA ASP A 19 5.45 -14.96 -19.39
C ASP A 19 6.76 -15.24 -20.14
N GLN A 20 6.68 -15.77 -21.36
CA GLN A 20 7.85 -16.01 -22.21
C GLN A 20 8.50 -14.69 -22.65
N GLU A 21 7.71 -13.75 -23.17
CA GLU A 21 8.19 -12.42 -23.57
C GLU A 21 8.76 -11.65 -22.37
N LYS A 22 8.13 -11.76 -21.20
CA LYS A 22 8.66 -11.16 -19.96
C LYS A 22 10.06 -11.70 -19.64
N ARG A 23 10.26 -13.01 -19.73
CA ARG A 23 11.55 -13.66 -19.45
C ARG A 23 12.63 -13.29 -20.46
N GLU A 24 12.27 -13.11 -21.72
CA GLU A 24 13.17 -12.63 -22.77
C GLU A 24 13.63 -11.21 -22.49
N LYS A 25 12.70 -10.29 -22.22
CA LYS A 25 13.04 -8.90 -21.80
C LYS A 25 13.91 -8.86 -20.55
N ILE A 26 13.63 -9.71 -19.55
CA ILE A 26 14.46 -9.78 -18.34
C ILE A 26 15.89 -10.22 -18.69
N LYS A 27 16.07 -11.21 -19.57
CA LYS A 27 17.40 -11.65 -19.98
C LYS A 27 18.16 -10.55 -20.71
N GLU A 28 17.49 -9.77 -21.56
CA GLU A 28 18.07 -8.61 -22.24
C GLU A 28 18.56 -7.58 -21.23
N TRP A 29 17.70 -7.15 -20.30
CA TRP A 29 18.08 -6.20 -19.26
C TRP A 29 19.17 -6.73 -18.33
N ASP A 30 19.16 -8.02 -18.00
CA ASP A 30 20.21 -8.62 -17.21
C ASP A 30 21.54 -8.63 -17.96
N LEU A 31 21.51 -8.96 -19.25
CA LEU A 31 22.69 -8.93 -20.10
C LEU A 31 23.26 -7.51 -20.23
N GLU A 32 22.41 -6.49 -20.33
CA GLU A 32 22.83 -5.08 -20.30
C GLU A 32 23.60 -4.76 -19.01
N VAL A 33 23.05 -5.12 -17.85
CA VAL A 33 23.70 -4.89 -16.55
C VAL A 33 25.02 -5.65 -16.44
N TRP A 34 25.03 -6.92 -16.84
CA TRP A 34 26.25 -7.73 -16.79
C TRP A 34 27.31 -7.26 -17.78
N THR A 35 26.92 -6.76 -18.95
CA THR A 35 27.85 -6.20 -19.94
C THR A 35 28.43 -4.88 -19.46
N ALA A 36 27.64 -4.06 -18.76
CA ALA A 36 28.13 -2.84 -18.12
C ALA A 36 29.10 -3.16 -16.97
N PHE A 37 28.83 -4.24 -16.22
CA PHE A 37 29.67 -4.65 -15.10
C PHE A 37 30.96 -5.37 -15.55
N THR A 38 30.89 -6.25 -16.55
CA THR A 38 31.96 -7.16 -16.94
C THR A 38 32.56 -6.81 -18.30
N PRO A 39 33.88 -6.63 -18.42
CA PRO A 39 34.51 -6.38 -19.71
C PRO A 39 34.62 -7.66 -20.57
N ASN A 40 34.61 -7.48 -21.90
CA ASN A 40 34.77 -8.52 -22.93
C ASN A 40 33.81 -9.72 -22.80
N VAL A 41 32.50 -9.44 -22.80
CA VAL A 41 31.47 -10.48 -22.89
C VAL A 41 31.51 -11.17 -24.26
N LYS A 42 31.61 -12.49 -24.26
CA LYS A 42 31.59 -13.35 -25.47
C LYS A 42 30.61 -14.49 -25.28
N ALA A 43 29.86 -14.84 -26.32
CA ALA A 43 28.94 -15.97 -26.29
C ALA A 43 29.69 -17.29 -25.98
N HIS A 44 29.05 -18.18 -25.21
CA HIS A 44 29.59 -19.48 -24.86
C HIS A 44 29.41 -20.46 -26.03
N GLU A 45 30.51 -21.05 -26.51
CA GLU A 45 30.54 -21.87 -27.74
C GLU A 45 29.52 -23.02 -27.76
N LYS A 46 29.25 -23.65 -26.61
CA LYS A 46 28.33 -24.81 -26.50
C LYS A 46 26.95 -24.49 -25.93
N ASN A 47 26.74 -23.28 -25.42
CA ASN A 47 25.50 -22.92 -24.74
C ASN A 47 25.09 -21.52 -25.20
N SER A 48 24.11 -21.46 -26.10
CA SER A 48 23.66 -20.23 -26.74
C SER A 48 23.16 -19.16 -25.75
N ASN A 49 22.83 -19.55 -24.52
CA ASN A 49 22.29 -18.65 -23.50
C ASN A 49 23.30 -18.31 -22.39
N ALA A 50 24.57 -18.68 -22.54
CA ALA A 50 25.62 -18.35 -21.59
C ALA A 50 26.73 -17.51 -22.24
N TYR A 51 27.44 -16.73 -21.42
CA TYR A 51 28.48 -15.82 -21.91
C TYR A 51 29.72 -15.87 -21.01
N TRP A 52 30.89 -16.01 -21.63
CA TRP A 52 32.18 -15.84 -20.97
C TRP A 52 32.54 -14.36 -20.88
N CYS A 53 33.06 -13.93 -19.74
CA CYS A 53 33.47 -12.54 -19.50
C CYS A 53 34.67 -12.47 -18.54
N TYR A 54 35.28 -11.31 -18.40
CA TYR A 54 36.24 -11.08 -17.31
C TYR A 54 35.50 -10.82 -16.00
N CYS A 55 36.00 -11.37 -14.90
CA CYS A 55 35.54 -10.96 -13.59
C CYS A 55 36.22 -9.65 -13.15
N PRO A 56 35.47 -8.57 -12.89
CA PRO A 56 36.04 -7.29 -12.43
C PRO A 56 36.71 -7.38 -11.07
N HIS A 57 36.28 -8.32 -10.21
CA HIS A 57 36.86 -8.51 -8.88
C HIS A 57 38.23 -9.21 -8.90
N CYS A 58 38.53 -9.94 -9.97
CA CYS A 58 39.82 -10.58 -10.12
C CYS A 58 40.85 -9.54 -10.58
N LYS A 59 41.74 -9.10 -9.70
CA LYS A 59 42.98 -8.41 -10.13
C LYS A 59 43.81 -9.41 -10.93
N LYS A 60 43.85 -9.26 -12.26
CA LYS A 60 44.66 -10.02 -13.23
C LYS A 60 44.83 -11.52 -12.92
N GLY A 61 44.01 -12.36 -13.55
CA GLY A 61 44.47 -13.64 -14.11
C GLY A 61 45.05 -14.72 -13.18
N ASN A 62 44.77 -14.74 -11.88
CA ASN A 62 45.21 -15.84 -11.00
C ASN A 62 44.35 -17.11 -11.14
N GLY A 63 43.96 -17.48 -12.36
CA GLY A 63 43.30 -18.74 -12.65
C GLY A 63 44.31 -19.82 -13.04
N LYS A 64 44.43 -20.87 -12.24
CA LYS A 64 45.26 -22.07 -12.52
C LYS A 64 44.84 -22.86 -13.78
N THR A 65 43.75 -22.48 -14.43
CA THR A 65 43.25 -23.12 -15.64
C THR A 65 43.57 -22.25 -16.84
N GLY A 66 44.74 -22.50 -17.44
CA GLY A 66 45.03 -22.05 -18.79
C GLY A 66 43.95 -22.56 -19.73
N ILE A 67 43.38 -21.64 -20.52
CA ILE A 67 42.90 -21.78 -21.90
C ILE A 67 42.19 -20.48 -22.31
N HIS A 68 41.59 -19.71 -21.39
CA HIS A 68 41.08 -18.36 -21.66
C HIS A 68 41.26 -17.40 -20.49
N ASN A 69 41.56 -16.13 -20.78
CA ASN A 69 41.63 -15.05 -19.78
C ASN A 69 40.25 -14.70 -19.17
N LEU A 70 39.16 -15.26 -19.70
CA LEU A 70 37.78 -15.04 -19.26
C LEU A 70 37.44 -15.98 -18.11
N THR A 71 37.39 -15.44 -16.89
CA THR A 71 37.14 -16.22 -15.66
C THR A 71 35.70 -16.12 -15.15
N GLY A 72 34.91 -15.17 -15.69
CA GLY A 72 33.50 -14.94 -15.38
C GLY A 72 32.59 -15.65 -16.36
N LEU A 73 31.43 -16.10 -15.87
CA LEU A 73 30.37 -16.74 -16.62
C LEU A 73 29.05 -16.06 -16.28
N VAL A 74 28.40 -15.49 -17.29
CA VAL A 74 26.98 -15.12 -17.23
C VAL A 74 26.18 -16.33 -17.69
N TYR A 75 25.20 -16.76 -16.91
CA TYR A 75 24.48 -18.01 -17.13
C TYR A 75 22.96 -17.83 -16.94
N PRO A 76 22.12 -18.58 -17.67
CA PRO A 76 20.69 -18.52 -17.48
C PRO A 76 20.28 -19.16 -16.16
N HIS A 77 19.36 -18.53 -15.43
CA HIS A 77 18.85 -19.09 -14.19
C HIS A 77 17.97 -20.33 -14.46
N SER A 78 17.98 -21.30 -13.54
CA SER A 78 17.27 -22.59 -13.73
C SER A 78 15.75 -22.48 -13.84
N ASN A 79 15.16 -21.47 -13.21
CA ASN A 79 13.73 -21.16 -13.32
C ASN A 79 13.39 -20.32 -14.57
N GLY A 80 14.37 -20.01 -15.42
CA GLY A 80 14.22 -19.18 -16.62
C GLY A 80 14.01 -17.69 -16.36
N ASP A 81 14.18 -17.21 -15.13
CA ASP A 81 14.05 -15.78 -14.76
C ASP A 81 15.44 -15.12 -14.82
N GLY A 82 15.81 -14.66 -16.02
CA GLY A 82 17.00 -13.85 -16.23
C GLY A 82 18.34 -14.58 -16.24
N LEU A 83 19.40 -13.82 -15.97
CA LEU A 83 20.79 -14.24 -16.01
C LEU A 83 21.50 -13.98 -14.67
N GLY A 84 22.28 -14.96 -14.21
CA GLY A 84 23.20 -14.83 -13.09
C GLY A 84 24.64 -14.67 -13.56
N PHE A 85 25.53 -14.24 -12.66
CA PHE A 85 26.96 -14.16 -12.87
C PHE A 85 27.71 -15.04 -11.86
N ALA A 86 28.74 -15.76 -12.32
CA ALA A 86 29.67 -16.49 -11.46
C ALA A 86 31.10 -16.37 -11.97
N CYS A 87 32.05 -16.12 -11.08
CA CYS A 87 33.47 -16.20 -11.39
C CYS A 87 34.05 -17.53 -10.92
N LYS A 88 34.69 -18.26 -11.84
CA LYS A 88 35.38 -19.52 -11.53
C LYS A 88 36.71 -19.31 -10.80
N ALA A 89 37.34 -18.15 -10.94
CA ALA A 89 38.65 -17.87 -10.34
C ALA A 89 38.55 -17.44 -8.88
N CYS A 90 37.72 -16.44 -8.56
CA CYS A 90 37.56 -15.95 -7.18
C CYS A 90 36.35 -16.54 -6.45
N GLY A 91 35.51 -17.33 -7.13
CA GLY A 91 34.32 -17.97 -6.53
C GLY A 91 33.14 -17.03 -6.30
N THR A 92 33.24 -15.75 -6.66
CA THR A 92 32.13 -14.78 -6.54
C THR A 92 30.94 -15.24 -7.35
N LYS A 93 29.74 -15.20 -6.74
CA LYS A 93 28.48 -15.56 -7.39
C LYS A 93 27.45 -14.48 -7.10
N HIS A 94 26.80 -14.03 -8.16
CA HIS A 94 25.66 -13.14 -8.12
C HIS A 94 24.54 -13.79 -8.91
N PRO A 95 23.67 -14.59 -8.26
CA PRO A 95 22.66 -15.35 -8.97
C PRO A 95 21.59 -14.46 -9.63
N ARG A 96 21.49 -13.19 -9.19
CA ARG A 96 20.42 -12.26 -9.58
C ARG A 96 20.96 -10.84 -9.69
N VAL A 97 20.52 -10.14 -10.73
CA VAL A 97 20.87 -8.73 -10.98
C VAL A 97 20.38 -7.80 -9.88
N TYR A 98 19.13 -7.94 -9.44
CA TYR A 98 18.58 -7.07 -8.38
C TYR A 98 19.40 -7.10 -7.09
N GLU A 99 19.86 -8.30 -6.68
CA GLU A 99 20.69 -8.46 -5.48
C GLU A 99 22.10 -7.90 -5.68
N PHE A 100 22.66 -8.07 -6.89
CA PHE A 100 23.95 -7.52 -7.28
C PHE A 100 23.96 -5.98 -7.28
N LEU A 101 22.89 -5.35 -7.79
CA LEU A 101 22.74 -3.89 -7.79
C LEU A 101 22.61 -3.30 -6.37
N GLY A 102 22.40 -4.14 -5.35
CA GLY A 102 22.33 -3.75 -3.95
C GLY A 102 20.92 -3.33 -3.54
N LYS A 103 20.33 -4.04 -2.58
CA LYS A 103 18.99 -3.74 -2.06
C LYS A 103 18.91 -2.30 -1.53
N GLY A 104 17.93 -1.54 -2.03
CA GLY A 104 17.72 -0.14 -1.64
C GLY A 104 18.60 0.87 -2.37
N SER A 105 19.47 0.44 -3.30
CA SER A 105 20.19 1.36 -4.17
C SER A 105 19.25 1.96 -5.23
N ALA A 106 19.60 3.14 -5.74
CA ALA A 106 18.85 3.78 -6.82
C ALA A 106 18.81 2.90 -8.08
N ALA A 107 19.91 2.20 -8.41
CA ALA A 107 19.99 1.31 -9.56
C ALA A 107 19.08 0.07 -9.39
N ALA A 108 19.03 -0.52 -8.18
CA ALA A 108 18.15 -1.65 -7.91
C ALA A 108 16.66 -1.23 -7.95
N GLU A 109 16.34 -0.04 -7.45
CA GLU A 109 14.98 0.51 -7.53
C GLU A 109 14.57 0.80 -8.99
N GLU A 110 15.46 1.40 -9.79
CA GLU A 110 15.19 1.63 -11.21
C GLU A 110 15.00 0.32 -11.99
N TYR A 111 15.86 -0.67 -11.73
CA TYR A 111 15.71 -2.00 -12.32
C TYR A 111 14.38 -2.66 -11.90
N ALA A 112 13.97 -2.51 -10.64
CA ALA A 112 12.67 -2.99 -10.18
C ALA A 112 11.50 -2.28 -10.88
N TRP A 113 11.62 -0.97 -11.16
CA TRP A 113 10.62 -0.23 -11.93
C TRP A 113 10.52 -0.72 -13.38
N LYS A 114 11.65 -0.95 -14.05
CA LYS A 114 11.67 -1.56 -15.40
C LYS A 114 10.92 -2.90 -15.42
N ARG A 115 11.16 -3.77 -14.43
CA ARG A 115 10.44 -5.04 -14.31
C ARG A 115 8.98 -4.87 -13.90
N PHE A 116 8.65 -3.82 -13.16
CA PHE A 116 7.28 -3.51 -12.76
C PHE A 116 6.43 -3.08 -13.95
N GLU A 117 6.99 -2.34 -14.91
CA GLU A 117 6.34 -1.89 -16.15
C GLU A 117 5.76 -3.07 -16.96
N ILE A 118 6.44 -4.23 -16.93
CA ILE A 118 6.01 -5.46 -17.62
C ILE A 118 5.37 -6.51 -16.69
N ASP A 119 5.01 -6.13 -15.47
CA ASP A 119 4.43 -7.01 -14.44
C ASP A 119 5.24 -8.30 -14.21
N ALA A 120 6.56 -8.15 -14.08
CA ALA A 120 7.51 -9.23 -13.83
C ALA A 120 8.24 -9.08 -12.48
N VAL A 121 7.47 -8.73 -11.45
CA VAL A 121 7.92 -8.51 -10.07
C VAL A 121 6.96 -9.16 -9.06
N GLY A 122 7.44 -9.39 -7.84
CA GLY A 122 6.61 -9.92 -6.76
C GLY A 122 6.50 -11.45 -6.79
N LYS A 123 5.33 -11.99 -6.43
CA LYS A 123 5.16 -13.44 -6.29
C LYS A 123 5.35 -14.14 -7.64
N GLY A 124 6.25 -15.12 -7.70
CA GLY A 124 6.59 -15.85 -8.93
C GLY A 124 7.81 -15.32 -9.68
N TRP A 125 8.31 -14.15 -9.29
CA TRP A 125 9.48 -13.50 -9.88
C TRP A 125 10.54 -13.22 -8.81
N TYR A 126 11.82 -13.18 -9.18
CA TYR A 126 12.89 -12.91 -8.22
C TYR A 126 13.12 -11.43 -7.92
N CYS A 127 12.56 -10.54 -8.72
CA CYS A 127 12.59 -9.10 -8.43
C CYS A 127 11.43 -8.72 -7.52
N PRO A 128 11.67 -8.06 -6.37
CA PRO A 128 10.58 -7.53 -5.55
C PRO A 128 9.88 -6.36 -6.25
N HIS A 129 8.70 -6.00 -5.76
CA HIS A 129 8.09 -4.72 -6.15
C HIS A 129 9.00 -3.55 -5.75
N PRO A 130 9.02 -2.46 -6.56
CA PRO A 130 9.71 -1.23 -6.20
C PRO A 130 9.29 -0.73 -4.82
N GLN A 131 10.24 -0.25 -4.05
CA GLN A 131 10.01 0.21 -2.68
C GLN A 131 9.04 1.39 -2.66
N ARG A 132 9.21 2.36 -3.56
CA ARG A 132 8.31 3.52 -3.66
C ARG A 132 6.86 3.11 -3.97
N TRP A 133 6.67 2.09 -4.80
CA TRP A 133 5.35 1.55 -5.08
C TRP A 133 4.69 0.94 -3.84
N LYS A 134 5.45 0.18 -3.04
CA LYS A 134 4.93 -0.39 -1.77
C LYS A 134 4.47 0.70 -0.82
N GLU A 135 5.26 1.74 -0.63
CA GLU A 135 4.93 2.87 0.25
C GLU A 135 3.65 3.58 -0.19
N ILE A 136 3.49 3.80 -1.50
CA ILE A 136 2.29 4.41 -2.07
C ILE A 136 1.07 3.52 -1.89
N SER A 137 1.20 2.22 -2.16
CA SER A 137 0.12 1.26 -2.00
C SER A 137 -0.35 1.17 -0.54
N GLU A 138 0.60 1.17 0.41
CA GLU A 138 0.31 1.17 1.83
C GLU A 138 -0.41 2.47 2.27
N LEU A 139 0.10 3.63 1.84
CA LEU A 139 -0.54 4.92 2.12
C LEU A 139 -1.97 4.97 1.55
N ALA A 140 -2.16 4.51 0.31
CA ALA A 140 -3.47 4.44 -0.32
C ALA A 140 -4.41 3.49 0.45
N GLY A 141 -3.89 2.36 0.94
CA GLY A 141 -4.62 1.44 1.82
C GLY A 141 -5.09 2.11 3.11
N LYS A 142 -4.17 2.80 3.82
CA LYS A 142 -4.50 3.56 5.04
C LYS A 142 -5.56 4.63 4.79
N ARG A 143 -5.46 5.37 3.67
CA ARG A 143 -6.45 6.38 3.28
C ARG A 143 -7.83 5.78 3.00
N ARG A 144 -7.88 4.64 2.28
CA ARG A 144 -9.15 3.92 2.06
C ARG A 144 -9.76 3.45 3.38
N ALA A 145 -8.98 2.84 4.25
CA ALA A 145 -9.45 2.37 5.56
C ALA A 145 -10.00 3.53 6.43
N ALA A 146 -9.28 4.66 6.46
CA ALA A 146 -9.74 5.86 7.17
C ALA A 146 -11.07 6.39 6.62
N ARG A 147 -11.22 6.42 5.28
CA ARG A 147 -12.48 6.82 4.64
C ARG A 147 -13.64 5.89 4.99
N TYR A 148 -13.43 4.57 4.93
CA TYR A 148 -14.46 3.59 5.30
C TYR A 148 -14.87 3.73 6.78
N LYS A 149 -13.91 3.96 7.67
CA LYS A 149 -14.19 4.19 9.09
C LYS A 149 -15.06 5.44 9.29
N ALA A 150 -14.70 6.55 8.64
CA ALA A 150 -15.47 7.80 8.72
C ALA A 150 -16.89 7.64 8.14
N ASP A 151 -17.03 6.96 7.00
CA ASP A 151 -18.34 6.69 6.40
C ASP A 151 -19.21 5.78 7.27
N TYR A 152 -18.61 4.78 7.93
CA TYR A 152 -19.31 3.90 8.88
C TYR A 152 -19.79 4.67 10.11
N GLU A 153 -18.93 5.51 10.71
CA GLU A 153 -19.28 6.34 11.87
C GLU A 153 -20.39 7.34 11.53
N ARG A 154 -20.32 7.97 10.35
CA ARG A 154 -21.37 8.86 9.85
C ARG A 154 -22.71 8.14 9.73
N LYS A 155 -22.76 6.99 9.04
CA LYS A 155 -23.98 6.18 8.91
C LYS A 155 -24.52 5.72 10.26
N ARG A 156 -23.63 5.38 11.21
CA ARG A 156 -24.03 5.01 12.57
C ARG A 156 -24.70 6.17 13.31
N GLN A 157 -24.20 7.39 13.16
CA GLN A 157 -24.82 8.58 13.75
C GLN A 157 -26.17 8.90 13.09
N GLU A 158 -26.24 8.87 11.75
CA GLU A 158 -27.48 9.07 10.99
C GLU A 158 -28.57 8.07 11.41
N ASN A 159 -28.22 6.79 11.55
CA ASN A 159 -29.15 5.76 12.01
C ASN A 159 -29.64 5.96 13.45
N LYS A 160 -28.76 6.43 14.36
CA LYS A 160 -29.16 6.77 15.74
C LYS A 160 -30.17 7.91 15.76
N VAL A 161 -29.93 8.96 14.98
CA VAL A 161 -30.84 10.09 14.87
C VAL A 161 -32.18 9.65 14.27
N ALA A 162 -32.16 8.86 13.18
CA ALA A 162 -33.37 8.34 12.55
C ALA A 162 -34.17 7.39 13.46
N TYR A 163 -33.50 6.64 14.33
CA TYR A 163 -34.17 5.80 15.33
C TYR A 163 -34.84 6.66 16.41
N ALA A 164 -34.11 7.62 16.99
CA ALA A 164 -34.65 8.52 18.00
C ALA A 164 -35.85 9.36 17.50
N LEU A 165 -35.80 9.80 16.23
CA LEU A 165 -36.93 10.51 15.60
C LEU A 165 -38.17 9.60 15.48
N ARG A 166 -37.99 8.35 15.05
CA ARG A 166 -39.08 7.36 14.97
C ARG A 166 -39.70 7.06 16.34
N GLU A 167 -38.90 6.96 17.40
CA GLU A 167 -39.43 6.79 18.76
C GLU A 167 -40.24 8.01 19.21
N GLN A 168 -39.78 9.23 18.92
CA GLN A 168 -40.54 10.44 19.25
C GLN A 168 -41.86 10.54 18.49
N GLU A 169 -41.88 10.14 17.22
CA GLU A 169 -43.11 10.10 16.40
C GLU A 169 -44.10 9.06 16.95
N ALA A 170 -43.64 7.85 17.26
CA ALA A 170 -44.46 6.82 17.89
C ALA A 170 -45.04 7.26 19.25
N LEU A 171 -44.26 7.97 20.08
CA LEU A 171 -44.73 8.54 21.34
C LEU A 171 -45.74 9.68 21.16
N LYS A 172 -45.67 10.44 20.06
CA LYS A 172 -46.67 11.48 19.74
C LYS A 172 -47.98 10.87 19.26
N GLU A 173 -47.92 9.79 18.47
CA GLU A 173 -49.11 9.05 18.02
C GLU A 173 -49.80 8.28 19.14
N ALA A 174 -49.04 7.78 20.12
CA ALA A 174 -49.56 7.06 21.29
C ALA A 174 -50.20 7.98 22.36
N LYS A 175 -50.07 9.31 22.26
CA LYS A 175 -50.79 10.21 23.18
C LYS A 175 -52.29 10.18 22.84
N PRO A 176 -53.17 9.78 23.77
CA PRO A 176 -54.60 9.76 23.50
C PRO A 176 -55.07 11.17 23.17
N LYS A 177 -55.85 11.31 22.08
CA LYS A 177 -56.62 12.53 21.80
C LYS A 177 -57.41 12.85 23.06
N SER A 178 -57.07 13.97 23.71
CA SER A 178 -57.80 14.47 24.88
C SER A 178 -59.29 14.49 24.56
N PRO A 179 -60.17 13.91 25.41
CA PRO A 179 -61.59 13.97 25.18
C PRO A 179 -62.00 15.45 25.13
N SER A 180 -62.62 15.86 24.03
CA SER A 180 -63.17 17.20 23.88
C SER A 180 -64.21 17.40 24.97
N CYS A 181 -63.84 18.12 26.03
CA CYS A 181 -64.77 18.53 27.06
C CYS A 181 -65.70 19.58 26.44
N GLN A 182 -66.93 19.18 26.12
CA GLN A 182 -68.00 20.12 25.76
C GLN A 182 -68.23 21.04 26.96
N LYS A 183 -67.87 22.33 26.83
CA LYS A 183 -68.22 23.34 27.82
C LYS A 183 -69.69 23.74 27.65
N GLY A 184 -70.56 23.00 28.32
CA GLY A 184 -71.87 23.48 28.76
C GLY A 184 -71.84 23.70 30.27
N SER A 185 -72.08 24.95 30.67
CA SER A 185 -72.48 25.43 32.01
C SER A 185 -71.76 24.87 33.25
N CYS A 186 -70.95 25.73 33.89
CA CYS A 186 -71.00 25.92 35.34
C CYS A 186 -70.32 27.24 35.69
N SER A 187 -71.13 28.19 36.17
CA SER A 187 -70.73 29.46 36.77
C SER A 187 -69.81 29.23 37.96
N VAL A 188 -68.60 29.79 37.92
CA VAL A 188 -67.72 29.90 39.09
C VAL A 188 -67.52 31.38 39.38
N SER A 189 -67.86 31.75 40.61
CA SER A 189 -67.84 33.07 41.21
C SER A 189 -66.43 33.66 41.35
N LYS A 190 -66.37 34.98 41.42
CA LYS A 190 -65.20 35.86 41.24
C LYS A 190 -64.19 35.92 42.41
N ASP A 191 -64.09 34.92 43.28
CA ASP A 191 -63.24 35.00 44.48
C ASP A 191 -62.25 33.85 44.63
N GLU A 192 -61.27 33.72 43.73
CA GLU A 192 -60.03 32.96 44.02
C GLU A 192 -58.85 33.29 43.09
N VAL A 193 -58.63 34.59 42.85
CA VAL A 193 -57.45 35.10 42.11
C VAL A 193 -56.60 35.97 43.04
N ALA A 194 -56.05 35.38 44.12
CA ALA A 194 -55.06 36.06 44.98
C ALA A 194 -54.29 35.09 45.92
N ARG A 195 -53.34 34.31 45.37
CA ARG A 195 -52.19 33.61 46.00
C ARG A 195 -51.83 32.50 45.02
N VAL A 196 -50.81 32.58 44.18
CA VAL A 196 -49.39 32.60 44.53
C VAL A 196 -48.67 33.32 43.38
N ARG A 197 -48.42 34.61 43.58
CA ARG A 197 -47.44 35.37 42.82
C ARG A 197 -46.35 35.68 43.85
N TRP A 198 -45.11 35.26 43.55
CA TRP A 198 -43.81 35.73 44.07
C TRP A 198 -42.83 34.60 44.42
N SER A 199 -41.57 34.87 44.05
CA SER A 199 -40.34 34.06 44.13
C SER A 199 -40.20 32.96 43.07
N GLY A 200 -39.17 32.91 42.23
CA GLY A 200 -38.01 33.78 42.10
C GLY A 200 -37.07 33.15 41.07
N PHE A 201 -36.66 33.95 40.09
CA PHE A 201 -35.75 33.59 39.00
C PHE A 201 -34.31 33.84 39.47
N SER A 202 -33.48 32.80 39.53
CA SER A 202 -32.00 32.82 39.47
C SER A 202 -31.55 31.35 39.53
N GLY A 203 -30.85 30.73 38.57
CA GLY A 203 -29.74 31.25 37.79
C GLY A 203 -28.43 30.83 38.44
N GLN A 204 -28.01 29.56 38.30
CA GLN A 204 -26.60 29.15 38.44
C GLN A 204 -26.32 27.77 37.82
N ALA A 205 -25.15 27.66 37.19
CA ALA A 205 -24.70 26.65 36.25
C ALA A 205 -24.25 25.32 36.91
N PRO A 206 -24.22 24.19 36.17
CA PRO A 206 -23.63 22.96 36.67
C PRO A 206 -22.10 23.01 36.65
N SER A 207 -21.51 22.76 37.82
CA SER A 207 -20.07 22.63 38.04
C SER A 207 -19.52 21.32 37.44
N LEU A 208 -18.49 21.48 36.61
CA LEU A 208 -17.55 20.43 36.23
C LEU A 208 -16.88 19.86 37.49
N THR A 209 -17.02 18.56 37.73
CA THR A 209 -16.06 17.80 38.52
C THR A 209 -15.56 16.61 37.71
N SER A 210 -14.26 16.65 37.50
CA SER A 210 -13.41 15.60 37.00
C SER A 210 -13.29 14.48 38.03
N GLU A 211 -13.54 13.23 37.65
CA GLU A 211 -12.82 12.10 38.26
C GLU A 211 -12.39 11.10 37.19
N ALA A 212 -11.09 10.86 37.23
CA ALA A 212 -10.39 9.83 36.49
C ALA A 212 -10.77 8.45 37.04
N GLY A 213 -10.94 7.48 36.14
CA GLY A 213 -11.18 6.08 36.48
C GLY A 213 -10.45 5.17 35.51
N TYR A 214 -9.13 5.17 35.59
CA TYR A 214 -8.23 4.19 34.98
C TYR A 214 -8.11 2.99 35.94
N ARG A 215 -8.21 1.76 35.45
CA ARG A 215 -7.59 0.51 35.98
C ARG A 215 -8.28 -0.75 35.40
N PRO A 216 -7.62 -1.92 35.44
CA PRO A 216 -6.37 -2.31 34.81
C PRO A 216 -6.62 -3.27 33.62
#